data_AF-A0A351Y4P5-F1
#
_entry.id   AF-A0A351Y4P5-F1
#
_cell.length_a   1.000
_cell.length_b   1.000
_cell.length_c   1.000
_cell.angle_alpha   90.00
_cell.angle_beta   90.00
_cell.angle_gamma   90.00
#
_symmetry.space_group_name_H-M   'P 1'
#
loop_
_entity.id
_entity.type
_entity.pdbx_description
1 polymer ?
#
loop_
_entity_poly.entity_id
_entity_poly.type
_entity_poly.pdbx_seq_one_letter_code
_entity_poly.pdbx_strand_id
1 'polypeptide(L)' 'MRDSLFVITSDQILLETDAPYLTPQVIRGETNHPANVQYIYEYVVQFLKMDVEELSLLVEKNFKEVYGL' A
#
# COMPACT_ATOMS: atom_id res chain seq x y z
N MET A 1 5.73 0.89 -12.75
CA MET A 1 5.49 0.66 -11.31
C MET A 1 4.00 0.45 -11.03
N ARG A 2 3.10 1.31 -11.52
CA ARG A 2 1.64 1.06 -11.44
C ARG A 2 1.23 -0.24 -12.13
N ASP A 3 1.82 -0.52 -13.30
CA ASP A 3 1.49 -1.71 -14.10
C ASP A 3 1.80 -3.03 -13.37
N SER A 4 2.68 -2.99 -12.37
CA SER A 4 3.01 -4.13 -11.52
C SER A 4 1.77 -4.65 -10.76
N LEU A 5 0.80 -3.78 -10.45
CA LEU A 5 -0.46 -4.17 -9.79
C LEU A 5 -1.31 -5.14 -10.63
N PHE A 6 -1.09 -5.22 -11.95
CA PHE A 6 -1.85 -6.10 -12.84
C PHE A 6 -1.21 -7.46 -13.08
N VAL A 7 0.03 -7.66 -12.62
CA VAL A 7 0.80 -8.90 -12.87
C VAL A 7 1.17 -9.65 -11.59
N ILE A 8 1.12 -8.98 -10.43
CA ILE A 8 1.35 -9.62 -9.13
C ILE A 8 0.08 -10.31 -8.63
N THR A 9 0.26 -11.42 -7.91
CA THR A 9 -0.84 -12.07 -7.20
C THR A 9 -1.10 -11.34 -5.88
N SER A 10 -2.33 -11.42 -5.36
CA SER A 10 -2.75 -10.64 -4.19
C SER A 10 -1.96 -10.96 -2.92
N ASP A 11 -1.45 -12.19 -2.79
CA ASP A 11 -0.58 -12.67 -1.71
C ASP A 11 0.84 -12.06 -1.73
N GLN A 12 1.21 -11.36 -2.81
CA GLN A 12 2.51 -10.73 -2.97
C GLN A 12 2.49 -9.22 -2.68
N ILE A 13 1.37 -8.69 -2.19
CA ILE A 13 1.19 -7.25 -1.97
C ILE A 13 1.58 -6.88 -0.55
N LEU A 14 2.53 -5.94 -0.43
CA LEU A 14 2.82 -5.15 0.76
C LEU A 14 2.85 -3.68 0.37
N LEU A 15 2.41 -2.81 1.28
CA LEU A 15 2.33 -1.36 1.07
C LEU A 15 3.10 -0.61 2.15
N GLU A 16 3.87 0.40 1.73
CA GLU A 16 4.69 1.23 2.61
C GLU A 16 4.74 2.67 2.11
N THR A 17 5.10 3.62 2.98
CA THR A 17 5.25 5.04 2.62
C THR A 17 6.67 5.46 2.25
N ASP A 18 7.68 4.67 2.60
CA ASP A 18 9.10 5.08 2.56
C ASP A 18 9.38 6.38 3.34
N ALA A 19 8.61 6.63 4.41
CA ALA A 19 8.83 7.80 5.26
C ALA A 19 10.23 7.78 5.90
N PRO A 20 10.94 8.92 5.95
CA PRO A 20 10.46 10.29 5.73
C PRO A 20 10.47 10.78 4.27
N TYR A 21 10.76 9.92 3.31
CA TYR A 21 10.89 10.24 1.88
C TYR A 21 9.60 9.95 1.10
N LEU A 22 9.59 10.28 -0.20
CA LEU A 22 8.55 9.91 -1.17
C LEU A 22 7.10 10.27 -0.76
N THR A 23 6.91 11.50 -0.30
CA THR A 23 5.58 12.04 0.06
C THR A 23 4.54 11.82 -1.06
N PRO A 24 3.33 11.31 -0.73
CA PRO A 24 2.25 11.13 -1.70
C PRO A 24 1.97 12.39 -2.51
N GLN A 25 1.59 12.22 -3.77
CA GLN A 25 1.38 13.33 -4.71
C GLN A 25 0.40 14.38 -4.18
N VAL A 26 -0.64 13.95 -3.46
CA VAL A 26 -1.70 14.81 -2.91
C VAL A 26 -1.22 15.78 -1.82
N ILE A 27 -0.11 15.47 -1.15
CA ILE A 27 0.50 16.27 -0.07
C ILE A 27 1.99 16.56 -0.36
N ARG A 28 2.36 16.58 -1.64
CA ARG A 28 3.76 16.75 -2.08
C ARG A 28 4.31 18.10 -1.60
N GLY A 29 5.55 18.08 -1.11
CA GLY A 29 6.25 19.27 -0.60
C GLY A 29 6.41 19.27 0.93
N GLU A 30 5.70 18.37 1.61
CA GLU A 30 5.84 18.11 3.05
C GLU A 30 6.72 16.87 3.31
N THR A 31 7.24 16.73 4.52
CA THR A 31 7.92 15.50 4.97
C THR A 31 6.92 14.35 5.01
N ASN A 32 7.32 13.17 4.54
CA ASN A 32 6.42 12.02 4.60
C ASN A 32 6.37 11.42 6.01
N HIS A 33 5.21 10.85 6.36
CA HIS A 33 4.98 10.21 7.64
C HIS A 33 4.37 8.81 7.44
N PRO A 34 4.62 7.84 8.33
CA PRO A 34 4.01 6.51 8.25
C PRO A 34 2.48 6.54 8.19
N ALA A 35 1.85 7.51 8.86
CA ALA A 35 0.40 7.70 8.83
C ALA A 35 -0.16 8.02 7.42
N ASN A 36 0.67 8.52 6.51
CA ASN A 36 0.28 8.83 5.13
C ASN A 36 0.06 7.57 4.27
N VAL A 37 0.25 6.36 4.83
CA VAL A 37 0.02 5.10 4.12
C VAL A 37 -1.42 4.98 3.63
N GLN A 38 -2.37 5.63 4.30
CA GLN A 38 -3.78 5.68 3.88
C GLN A 38 -3.95 6.13 2.42
N TYR A 39 -3.15 7.11 1.96
CA TYR A 39 -3.21 7.61 0.58
C TYR A 39 -2.77 6.55 -0.44
N ILE A 40 -1.91 5.62 -0.02
CA ILE A 40 -1.44 4.52 -0.86
C ILE A 40 -2.51 3.44 -0.95
N TYR A 41 -3.16 3.11 0.16
CA TYR A 41 -4.31 2.20 0.17
C TYR A 41 -5.44 2.72 -0.72
N GLU A 42 -5.87 3.98 -0.53
CA GLU A 42 -6.89 4.64 -1.34
C GLU A 42 -6.54 4.69 -2.84
N TYR A 43 -5.26 4.79 -3.15
CA TYR A 43 -4.78 4.77 -4.53
C TYR A 43 -4.82 3.37 -5.14
N VAL A 44 -4.36 2.36 -4.41
CA VAL A 44 -4.23 0.97 -4.90
C VAL A 44 -5.60 0.32 -5.13
N VAL A 45 -6.58 0.55 -4.26
CA VAL A 45 -7.96 0.01 -4.41
C VAL A 45 -8.67 0.53 -5.67
N GLN A 46 -8.18 1.60 -6.32
CA GLN A 46 -8.73 2.04 -7.61
C GLN A 46 -8.40 1.07 -8.75
N PHE A 47 -7.38 0.23 -8.56
CA PHE A 47 -6.89 -0.74 -9.54
C PHE A 47 -7.26 -2.18 -9.17
N LEU A 48 -7.40 -2.45 -7.87
CA LEU A 48 -7.83 -3.73 -7.36
C LEU A 48 -9.36 -3.71 -7.19
N LYS A 49 -10.05 -4.78 -7.57
CA LYS A 49 -11.52 -4.87 -7.41
C LYS A 49 -11.89 -5.23 -5.95
N MET A 50 -11.42 -4.43 -5.00
CA MET A 50 -11.59 -4.62 -3.56
C MET A 50 -11.69 -3.25 -2.87
N ASP A 51 -12.23 -3.22 -1.65
CA ASP A 51 -12.23 -2.02 -0.81
C ASP A 51 -10.97 -1.90 0.07
N VAL A 52 -10.87 -0.81 0.85
CA VAL A 52 -9.69 -0.52 1.68
C VAL A 52 -9.60 -1.50 2.83
N GLU A 53 -10.73 -1.89 3.42
CA GLU A 53 -10.80 -2.87 4.50
C GLU A 53 -10.31 -4.25 4.04
N GLU A 54 -10.77 -4.72 2.88
CA GLU A 54 -10.34 -5.98 2.25
C GLU A 54 -8.84 -5.96 1.95
N LEU A 55 -8.33 -4.86 1.38
CA LEU A 55 -6.90 -4.70 1.10
C LEU A 55 -6.07 -4.67 2.39
N SER A 56 -6.57 -4.02 3.46
CA SER A 56 -5.90 -3.98 4.76
C SER A 56 -5.73 -5.37 5.36
N LEU A 57 -6.81 -6.18 5.37
CA LEU A 57 -6.76 -7.56 5.85
C LEU A 57 -5.81 -8.43 5.02
N LEU A 58 -5.81 -8.26 3.70
CA LEU A 58 -4.91 -8.95 2.80
C LEU A 58 -3.44 -8.60 3.08
N VAL A 59 -3.11 -7.30 3.19
CA VAL A 59 -1.75 -6.85 3.46
C VAL A 59 -1.28 -7.30 4.84
N GLU A 60 -2.14 -7.25 5.87
CA GLU A 60 -1.82 -7.77 7.20
C GLU A 60 -1.51 -9.26 7.17
N LYS A 61 -2.32 -10.05 6.44
CA LYS A 61 -2.08 -11.48 6.24
C LYS A 61 -0.71 -11.71 5.57
N ASN A 62 -0.45 -11.04 4.45
CA ASN A 62 0.81 -11.18 3.72
C ASN A 62 2.02 -10.78 4.59
N PHE A 63 1.88 -9.72 5.38
CA PHE A 63 2.91 -9.27 6.32
C PHE A 63 3.23 -10.36 7.36
N LYS A 64 2.21 -10.96 7.98
CA LYS A 64 2.40 -12.06 8.94
C LYS A 64 3.10 -13.26 8.32
N GLU A 65 2.72 -13.64 7.10
CA GLU A 65 3.34 -14.74 6.37
C GLU A 65 4.82 -14.47 6.04
N VAL A 66 5.15 -13.26 5.59
CA VAL A 66 6.54 -12.88 5.22
C VAL A 66 7.44 -12.74 6.45
N TYR A 67 6.95 -12.14 7.53
CA TYR A 67 7.74 -11.84 8.73
C TYR A 67 7.62 -12.88 9.85
N GLY A 68 6.79 -13.91 9.68
CA GLY A 68 6.62 -15.01 10.63
C GLY A 68 5.96 -14.59 11.95
N LEU A 69 4.93 -13.74 11.88
CA LEU A 69 4.19 -13.18 13.02
C LEU A 69 2.81 -13.82 13.21
#